data_AF-A0A0G2JW49-F1
#
_entry.id   AF-A0A0G2JW49-F1
#
_cell.length_a   1.000
_cell.length_b   1.000
_cell.length_c   1.000
_cell.angle_alpha   90.00
_cell.angle_beta   90.00
_cell.angle_gamma   90.00
#
_symmetry.space_group_name_H-M   'P 1'
#
loop_
_entity.id
_entity.type
_entity.pdbx_description
1 polymer ?
#
loop_
_entity_poly.entity_id
_entity_poly.type
_entity_poly.pdbx_seq_one_letter_code
_entity_poly.pdbx_strand_id
1 'polypeptide(L)'
;MPGRSSTNSGSTRYISFSGVESALSSLKTFQSCISSGMDTVSSVALDLVETQTEVSSEYSMDKAMVEFAKMDRELNHYVKAVQSTINHVKEERPEKVPDLKLLVEKKFLALQDKNSDADFKENEKFVQFKQQLRELKKQYGIHADRENDGIEGMDEDMIVTQSQTNFICPITQLEMKKPVKNKMCGHTYEEEAIVRMIESKHKRKKKAWKLELRPRGQLHHSADGRASRI
;
A
#
# COMPACT_ATOMS: atom_id res chain seq x y z
N MET A 1 0.51 -2.30 89.34
CA MET A 1 0.64 -3.16 88.14
C MET A 1 -0.48 -4.18 88.23
N PRO A 2 -1.39 -4.30 87.23
CA PRO A 2 -1.12 -4.59 85.82
C PRO A 2 -1.59 -3.42 84.91
N GLY A 3 -1.03 -3.15 83.74
CA GLY A 3 -0.70 -4.05 82.63
C GLY A 3 -1.48 -3.54 81.42
N ARG A 4 -1.14 -2.34 80.94
CA ARG A 4 -1.72 -1.76 79.71
C ARG A 4 -1.18 -2.56 78.52
N SER A 5 -2.01 -3.44 77.98
CA SER A 5 -1.77 -4.05 76.68
C SER A 5 -1.88 -2.96 75.61
N SER A 6 -0.73 -2.41 75.23
CA SER A 6 -0.62 -1.57 74.04
C SER A 6 -0.94 -2.45 72.82
N THR A 7 -2.17 -2.35 72.34
CA THR A 7 -2.51 -2.87 71.01
C THR A 7 -1.75 -2.01 70.00
N ASN A 8 -0.64 -2.56 69.53
CA ASN A 8 0.12 -2.05 68.41
C ASN A 8 -0.81 -2.04 67.20
N SER A 9 -1.42 -0.90 66.90
CA SER A 9 -2.14 -0.67 65.65
C SER A 9 -1.13 -0.79 64.52
N GLY A 10 -0.98 -2.01 64.00
CA GLY A 10 -0.27 -2.27 62.76
C GLY A 10 -0.92 -1.44 61.68
N SER A 11 -0.26 -0.33 61.33
CA SER A 11 -0.66 0.54 60.24
C SER A 11 -0.56 -0.27 58.95
N THR A 12 -1.66 -0.90 58.53
CA THR A 12 -1.78 -1.47 57.19
C THR A 12 -1.53 -0.33 56.22
N ARG A 13 -0.35 -0.35 55.60
CA ARG A 13 0.07 0.66 54.63
C ARG A 13 -0.83 0.55 53.41
N TYR A 14 -1.85 1.39 53.35
CA TYR A 14 -2.77 1.45 52.22
C TYR A 14 -2.08 2.13 51.04
N ILE A 15 -1.96 1.43 49.91
CA ILE A 15 -1.42 2.00 48.67
C ILE A 15 -2.56 2.69 47.94
N SER A 16 -2.45 4.00 47.74
CA SER A 16 -3.42 4.77 46.94
C SER A 16 -3.08 4.70 45.46
N PHE A 17 -4.08 4.43 44.61
CA PHE A 17 -3.94 4.35 43.16
C PHE A 17 -4.68 5.47 42.40
N SER A 18 -5.30 6.42 43.10
CA SER A 18 -6.18 7.44 42.47
C SER A 18 -5.48 8.25 41.39
N GLY A 19 -4.21 8.62 41.58
CA GLY A 19 -3.42 9.32 40.57
C GLY A 19 -3.18 8.47 39.31
N VAL A 20 -2.92 7.17 39.49
CA VAL A 20 -2.73 6.24 38.37
C VAL A 20 -4.04 5.99 37.65
N GLU A 21 -5.15 5.81 38.38
CA GLU A 21 -6.49 5.63 37.82
C GLU A 21 -6.96 6.86 37.04
N SER A 22 -6.63 8.07 37.52
CA SER A 22 -6.88 9.32 36.81
C SER A 22 -6.07 9.40 35.51
N ALA A 23 -4.75 9.15 35.58
CA ALA A 23 -3.90 9.13 34.40
C ALA A 23 -4.33 8.06 33.37
N LEU A 24 -4.77 6.89 33.85
CA LEU A 24 -5.31 5.81 33.02
C LEU A 24 -6.60 6.23 32.32
N SER A 25 -7.46 6.98 33.01
CA SER A 25 -8.70 7.51 32.45
C SER A 25 -8.41 8.53 31.36
N SER A 26 -7.47 9.47 31.59
CA SER A 26 -6.98 10.38 30.56
C SER A 26 -6.39 9.64 29.37
N LEU A 27 -5.59 8.59 29.62
CA LEU A 27 -5.00 7.78 28.56
C LEU A 27 -6.07 7.07 27.71
N LYS A 28 -7.15 6.56 28.32
CA LYS A 28 -8.29 5.98 27.58
C LYS A 28 -8.97 7.00 26.66
N THR A 29 -9.02 8.28 27.03
CA THR A 29 -9.61 9.30 26.15
C THR A 29 -8.84 9.47 24.83
N PHE A 30 -7.54 9.17 24.80
CA PHE A 30 -6.75 9.19 23.56
C PHE A 30 -7.17 8.13 22.54
N GLN A 31 -7.92 7.10 22.94
CA GLN A 31 -8.49 6.13 21.99
C GLN A 31 -9.41 6.82 20.96
N SER A 32 -10.07 7.91 21.35
CA SER A 32 -10.87 8.72 20.42
C SER A 32 -10.02 9.35 19.31
N CYS A 33 -8.79 9.78 19.61
CA CYS A 33 -7.85 10.34 18.62
C CYS A 33 -7.41 9.26 17.62
N ILE A 34 -7.12 8.04 18.09
CA ILE A 34 -6.76 6.91 17.22
C ILE A 34 -7.94 6.56 16.31
N SER A 35 -9.13 6.45 16.90
CA SER A 35 -10.38 6.22 16.17
C SER A 35 -10.63 7.27 15.08
N SER A 36 -10.44 8.56 15.39
CA SER A 36 -10.58 9.66 14.42
C SER A 36 -9.51 9.60 13.31
N GLY A 37 -8.29 9.18 13.66
CA GLY A 37 -7.22 8.95 12.69
C GLY A 37 -7.58 7.84 11.70
N MET A 38 -8.13 6.73 12.18
CA MET A 38 -8.64 5.64 11.34
C MET A 38 -9.74 6.12 10.39
N ASP A 39 -10.69 6.93 10.88
CA ASP A 39 -11.78 7.47 10.04
C ASP A 39 -11.23 8.38 8.93
N THR A 40 -10.21 9.18 9.24
CA THR A 40 -9.54 10.05 8.26
C THR A 40 -8.81 9.23 7.21
N VAL A 41 -8.04 8.20 7.62
CA VAL A 41 -7.36 7.29 6.69
C VAL A 41 -8.36 6.57 5.79
N SER A 42 -9.50 6.12 6.34
CA SER A 42 -10.57 5.52 5.55
C SER A 42 -11.11 6.49 4.50
N SER A 43 -11.47 7.71 4.90
CA SER A 43 -12.00 8.73 3.98
C SER A 43 -11.02 9.01 2.85
N VAL A 44 -9.75 9.29 3.18
CA VAL A 44 -8.73 9.59 2.18
C VAL A 44 -8.50 8.39 1.26
N ALA A 45 -8.49 7.17 1.78
CA ALA A 45 -8.32 5.98 0.94
C ALA A 45 -9.47 5.80 -0.05
N LEU A 46 -10.70 6.09 0.35
CA LEU A 46 -11.87 6.03 -0.53
C LEU A 46 -11.78 7.12 -1.61
N ASP A 47 -11.50 8.37 -1.23
CA ASP A 47 -11.34 9.49 -2.17
C ASP A 47 -10.26 9.22 -3.23
N LEU A 48 -9.15 8.58 -2.83
CA LEU A 48 -8.06 8.19 -3.73
C LEU A 48 -8.51 7.16 -4.78
N VAL A 49 -9.35 6.19 -4.38
CA VAL A 49 -9.93 5.20 -5.29
C VAL A 49 -10.93 5.87 -6.23
N GLU A 50 -11.80 6.75 -5.73
CA GLU A 50 -12.79 7.47 -6.54
C GLU A 50 -12.14 8.36 -7.61
N THR A 51 -11.03 9.02 -7.25
CA THR A 51 -10.28 9.91 -8.16
C THR A 51 -9.31 9.17 -9.07
N GLN A 52 -9.11 7.86 -8.89
CA GLN A 52 -8.10 7.04 -9.59
C GLN A 52 -6.69 7.62 -9.46
N THR A 53 -6.38 8.25 -8.32
CA THR A 53 -5.08 8.87 -8.08
C THR A 53 -4.04 7.78 -7.78
N GLU A 54 -2.99 7.68 -8.59
CA GLU A 54 -1.86 6.81 -8.28
C GLU A 54 -1.09 7.33 -7.07
N VAL A 55 -1.06 6.56 -5.99
CA VAL A 55 -0.30 6.87 -4.78
C VAL A 55 0.97 6.01 -4.75
N SER A 56 2.09 6.63 -4.40
CA SER A 56 3.34 5.90 -4.15
C SER A 56 3.09 4.76 -3.15
N SER A 57 3.63 3.57 -3.42
CA SER A 57 3.54 2.42 -2.53
C SER A 57 4.05 2.69 -1.09
N GLU A 58 4.91 3.70 -0.92
CA GLU A 58 5.44 4.16 0.37
C GLU A 58 4.37 4.82 1.25
N TYR A 59 3.35 5.45 0.67
CA TYR A 59 2.26 6.17 1.34
C TYR A 59 0.92 5.43 1.20
N SER A 60 0.94 4.11 1.43
CA SER A 60 -0.27 3.32 1.39
C SER A 60 -1.17 3.60 2.60
N MET A 61 -2.42 3.99 2.34
CA MET A 61 -3.44 4.15 3.38
C MET A 61 -3.71 2.83 4.11
N ASP A 62 -3.53 1.67 3.46
CA ASP A 62 -3.59 0.37 4.13
C ASP A 62 -2.54 0.26 5.24
N LYS A 63 -1.32 0.75 5.01
CA LYS A 63 -0.24 0.72 6.00
C LYS A 63 -0.55 1.66 7.18
N ALA A 64 -1.01 2.88 6.89
CA ALA A 64 -1.43 3.83 7.92
C ALA A 64 -2.56 3.26 8.79
N MET A 65 -3.54 2.58 8.17
CA MET A 65 -4.62 1.92 8.89
C MET A 65 -4.12 0.80 9.81
N VAL A 66 -3.17 -0.01 9.36
CA VAL A 66 -2.52 -1.05 10.20
C VAL A 66 -1.76 -0.40 11.37
N GLU A 67 -1.07 0.71 11.16
CA GLU A 67 -0.34 1.42 12.22
C GLU A 67 -1.29 1.95 13.30
N PHE A 68 -2.42 2.57 12.92
CA PHE A 68 -3.44 2.98 13.89
C PHE A 68 -4.05 1.79 14.64
N ALA A 69 -4.34 0.69 13.95
CA ALA A 69 -4.88 -0.50 14.60
C ALA A 69 -3.88 -1.12 15.61
N LYS A 70 -2.58 -1.14 15.28
CA LYS A 70 -1.52 -1.57 16.21
C LYS A 70 -1.44 -0.67 17.42
N MET A 71 -1.49 0.66 17.21
CA MET A 71 -1.45 1.65 18.29
C MET A 71 -2.64 1.49 19.25
N ASP A 72 -3.86 1.25 18.73
CA ASP A 72 -5.04 1.02 19.57
C ASP A 72 -4.90 -0.26 20.41
N ARG A 73 -4.40 -1.35 19.81
CA ARG A 73 -4.13 -2.62 20.53
C ARG A 73 -3.12 -2.42 21.65
N GLU A 74 -1.99 -1.78 21.36
CA GLU A 74 -0.93 -1.52 22.35
C GLU A 74 -1.44 -0.65 23.50
N LEU A 75 -2.19 0.40 23.20
CA LEU A 75 -2.83 1.26 24.20
C LEU A 75 -3.76 0.45 25.10
N ASN A 76 -4.62 -0.38 24.52
CA ASN A 76 -5.52 -1.28 25.25
C ASN A 76 -4.76 -2.29 26.12
N HIS A 77 -3.67 -2.87 25.62
CA HIS A 77 -2.84 -3.81 26.38
C HIS A 77 -2.16 -3.13 27.57
N TYR A 78 -1.64 -1.93 27.37
CA TYR A 78 -1.04 -1.15 28.44
C TYR A 78 -2.07 -0.83 29.52
N VAL A 79 -3.26 -0.38 29.11
CA VAL A 79 -4.36 -0.10 30.01
C VAL A 79 -4.75 -1.33 30.84
N LYS A 80 -4.90 -2.49 30.19
CA LYS A 80 -5.21 -3.77 30.84
C LYS A 80 -4.10 -4.20 31.81
N ALA A 81 -2.84 -4.03 31.44
CA ALA A 81 -1.69 -4.39 32.29
C ALA A 81 -1.63 -3.55 33.57
N VAL A 82 -1.83 -2.24 33.46
CA VAL A 82 -1.91 -1.33 34.61
C VAL A 82 -3.08 -1.70 35.50
N GLN A 83 -4.28 -1.87 34.94
CA GLN A 83 -5.48 -2.18 35.72
C GLN A 83 -5.39 -3.55 36.41
N SER A 84 -4.85 -4.57 35.72
CA SER A 84 -4.58 -5.87 36.32
C SER A 84 -3.55 -5.80 37.45
N THR A 85 -2.52 -4.94 37.34
CA THR A 85 -1.52 -4.74 38.41
C THR A 85 -2.14 -4.08 39.63
N ILE A 86 -2.95 -3.04 39.42
CA ILE A 86 -3.68 -2.36 40.51
C ILE A 86 -4.58 -3.36 41.26
N ASN A 87 -5.39 -4.14 40.52
CA ASN A 87 -6.30 -5.12 41.13
C ASN A 87 -5.53 -6.18 41.93
N HIS A 88 -4.46 -6.73 41.35
CA HIS A 88 -3.60 -7.71 42.02
C HIS A 88 -3.01 -7.19 43.33
N VAL A 89 -2.49 -5.96 43.36
CA VAL A 89 -1.91 -5.37 44.59
C VAL A 89 -3.00 -5.04 45.62
N LYS A 90 -4.20 -4.63 45.18
CA LYS A 90 -5.35 -4.41 46.07
C LYS A 90 -5.83 -5.71 46.73
N GLU A 91 -5.78 -6.82 46.01
CA GLU A 91 -6.20 -8.15 46.46
C GLU A 91 -5.17 -8.81 47.39
N GLU A 92 -3.90 -8.87 46.98
CA GLU A 92 -2.85 -9.54 47.76
C GLU A 92 -2.42 -8.76 49.02
N ARG A 93 -2.66 -7.43 49.04
CA ARG A 93 -2.28 -6.53 50.14
C ARG A 93 -0.87 -6.80 50.68
N PRO A 94 0.16 -6.72 49.83
CA PRO A 94 1.50 -7.10 50.22
C PRO A 94 2.06 -6.19 51.33
N GLU A 95 2.78 -6.78 52.29
CA GLU A 95 3.38 -6.04 53.41
C GLU A 95 4.42 -4.99 52.95
N LYS A 96 5.07 -5.25 51.81
CA LYS A 96 6.00 -4.34 51.14
C LYS A 96 5.44 -3.95 49.78
N VAL A 97 5.60 -2.68 49.42
CA VAL A 97 5.20 -2.20 48.09
C VAL A 97 6.04 -2.92 47.04
N PRO A 98 5.43 -3.69 46.12
CA PRO A 98 6.16 -4.37 45.07
C PRO A 98 6.63 -3.37 44.01
N ASP A 99 7.55 -3.79 43.15
CA ASP A 99 7.93 -3.00 41.97
C ASP A 99 6.77 -2.97 40.96
N LEU A 100 5.95 -1.92 41.06
CA LEU A 100 4.77 -1.74 40.21
C LEU A 100 5.15 -1.60 38.74
N LYS A 101 6.29 -0.97 38.44
CA LYS A 101 6.75 -0.78 37.06
C LYS A 101 7.07 -2.15 36.44
N LEU A 102 7.86 -2.96 37.14
CA LEU A 102 8.23 -4.30 36.68
C LEU A 102 6.99 -5.20 36.49
N LEU A 103 6.02 -5.13 37.41
CA LEU A 103 4.78 -5.89 37.31
C LEU A 103 3.95 -5.49 36.09
N VAL A 104 3.81 -4.19 35.82
CA VAL A 104 3.10 -3.69 34.63
C VAL A 104 3.82 -4.12 33.36
N GLU A 105 5.14 -3.95 33.28
CA GLU A 105 5.95 -4.36 32.12
C GLU A 105 5.81 -5.86 31.85
N LYS A 106 5.91 -6.70 32.89
CA LYS A 106 5.73 -8.16 32.74
C LYS A 106 4.34 -8.52 32.21
N LYS A 107 3.28 -7.91 32.75
CA LYS A 107 1.90 -8.16 32.30
C LYS A 107 1.67 -7.63 30.88
N PHE A 108 2.27 -6.50 30.53
CA PHE A 108 2.18 -5.90 29.21
C PHE A 108 2.89 -6.76 28.14
N LEU A 109 4.12 -7.20 28.41
CA LEU A 109 4.84 -8.12 27.51
C LEU A 109 4.09 -9.44 27.33
N ALA A 110 3.54 -10.03 28.40
CA ALA A 110 2.75 -11.25 28.30
C ALA A 110 1.46 -11.09 27.46
N LEU A 111 0.91 -9.87 27.34
CA LEU A 111 -0.17 -9.55 26.42
C LEU A 111 0.34 -9.39 24.99
N GLN A 112 1.51 -8.77 24.80
CA GLN A 112 2.13 -8.62 23.49
C GLN A 112 2.61 -9.94 22.87
N ASP A 113 3.11 -10.88 23.67
CA ASP A 113 3.59 -12.19 23.19
C ASP A 113 2.45 -13.02 22.55
N LYS A 114 1.19 -12.66 22.84
CA LYS A 114 -0.01 -13.28 22.27
C LYS A 114 -0.55 -12.52 21.07
N ASN A 115 0.05 -11.39 20.71
CA ASN A 115 -0.37 -10.61 19.55
C ASN A 115 -0.20 -11.45 18.29
N SER A 116 -1.22 -11.43 17.44
CA SER A 116 -1.16 -11.97 16.10
C SER A 116 -1.66 -10.92 15.10
N ASP A 117 -1.21 -11.00 13.85
CA ASP A 117 -1.81 -10.21 12.78
C ASP A 117 -3.26 -10.65 12.49
N ALA A 118 -3.68 -11.84 12.97
CA ALA A 118 -5.07 -12.25 12.95
C ALA A 118 -5.98 -11.33 13.78
N ASP A 119 -5.44 -10.63 14.79
CA ASP A 119 -6.20 -9.76 15.69
C ASP A 119 -6.80 -8.54 14.95
N PHE A 120 -6.24 -8.16 13.79
CA PHE A 120 -6.81 -7.08 12.97
C PHE A 120 -8.21 -7.42 12.44
N LYS A 121 -8.57 -8.72 12.40
CA LYS A 121 -9.92 -9.18 12.04
C LYS A 121 -10.95 -8.88 13.13
N GLU A 122 -10.52 -8.64 14.37
CA GLU A 122 -11.41 -8.25 15.48
C GLU A 122 -11.61 -6.73 15.56
N ASN A 123 -10.75 -5.93 14.91
CA ASN A 123 -10.92 -4.49 14.86
C ASN A 123 -12.00 -4.14 13.82
N GLU A 124 -13.19 -3.80 14.32
CA GLU A 124 -14.36 -3.48 13.49
C GLU A 124 -14.06 -2.41 12.43
N LYS A 125 -13.34 -1.33 12.80
CA LYS A 125 -12.99 -0.25 11.86
C LYS A 125 -12.05 -0.73 10.76
N PHE A 126 -11.09 -1.58 11.09
CA PHE A 126 -10.17 -2.18 10.11
C PHE A 126 -10.91 -3.08 9.11
N VAL A 127 -11.83 -3.90 9.61
CA VAL A 127 -12.65 -4.79 8.78
C VAL A 127 -13.57 -3.99 7.86
N GLN A 128 -14.23 -2.95 8.41
CA GLN A 128 -15.09 -2.05 7.64
C GLN A 128 -14.29 -1.34 6.54
N PHE A 129 -13.12 -0.78 6.87
CA PHE A 129 -12.21 -0.15 5.90
C PHE A 129 -11.85 -1.08 4.75
N LYS A 130 -11.39 -2.30 5.05
CA LYS A 130 -11.05 -3.31 4.02
C LYS A 130 -12.27 -3.67 3.17
N GLN A 131 -13.44 -3.81 3.78
CA GLN A 131 -14.67 -4.14 3.07
C GLN A 131 -15.10 -3.01 2.12
N GLN A 132 -15.11 -1.76 2.60
CA GLN A 132 -15.48 -0.59 1.80
C GLN A 132 -14.53 -0.41 0.62
N LEU A 133 -13.22 -0.56 0.83
CA LEU A 133 -12.24 -0.49 -0.26
C LEU A 133 -12.43 -1.60 -1.29
N ARG A 134 -12.74 -2.84 -0.87
CA ARG A 134 -13.01 -3.94 -1.81
C ARG A 134 -14.22 -3.65 -2.69
N GLU A 135 -15.31 -3.19 -2.07
CA GLU A 135 -16.55 -2.87 -2.78
C GLU A 135 -16.35 -1.71 -3.75
N LEU A 136 -15.70 -0.64 -3.30
CA LEU A 136 -15.43 0.52 -4.14
C LEU A 136 -14.51 0.16 -5.31
N LYS A 137 -13.41 -0.56 -5.06
CA LYS A 137 -12.51 -1.03 -6.13
C LYS A 137 -13.22 -1.90 -7.17
N LYS A 138 -14.17 -2.75 -6.73
CA LYS A 138 -15.02 -3.56 -7.62
C LYS A 138 -15.88 -2.69 -8.54
N GLN A 139 -16.48 -1.61 -8.03
CA GLN A 139 -17.30 -0.69 -8.82
C GLN A 139 -16.49 0.02 -9.92
N TYR A 140 -15.24 0.36 -9.64
CA TYR A 140 -14.34 1.02 -10.60
C TYR A 140 -13.53 0.05 -11.48
N GLY A 141 -13.76 -1.26 -11.37
CA GLY A 141 -13.01 -2.26 -12.14
C GLY A 141 -11.52 -2.34 -11.79
N ILE A 142 -11.11 -1.77 -10.65
CA ILE A 142 -9.75 -1.80 -10.14
C ILE A 142 -9.58 -3.17 -9.47
N HIS A 143 -8.91 -4.10 -10.16
CA HIS A 143 -8.63 -5.40 -9.57
C HIS A 143 -7.70 -5.19 -8.36
N ALA A 144 -8.20 -5.48 -7.16
CA ALA A 144 -7.33 -5.65 -6.02
C ALA A 144 -6.36 -6.78 -6.36
N ASP A 145 -5.06 -6.50 -6.25
CA ASP A 145 -4.03 -7.50 -6.46
C ASP A 145 -4.33 -8.72 -5.58
N ARG A 146 -4.07 -9.91 -6.12
CA ARG A 146 -4.48 -11.19 -5.55
C ARG A 146 -3.89 -11.40 -4.16
N GLU A 147 -4.64 -11.06 -3.12
CA GLU A 147 -4.46 -11.68 -1.81
C GLU A 147 -5.42 -12.87 -1.70
N ASN A 148 -4.87 -14.03 -2.04
CA ASN A 148 -5.29 -15.39 -1.71
C ASN A 148 -6.46 -15.49 -0.71
N ASP A 149 -7.67 -15.68 -1.22
CA ASP A 149 -8.61 -16.61 -0.60
C ASP A 149 -9.43 -17.28 -1.70
N GLY A 150 -9.38 -18.61 -1.72
CA GLY A 150 -10.04 -19.42 -2.73
C GLY A 150 -11.55 -19.29 -2.64
N ILE A 151 -12.17 -19.05 -3.78
CA ILE A 151 -13.33 -19.79 -4.29
C ILE A 151 -13.43 -19.42 -5.77
N GLU A 152 -13.30 -20.44 -6.61
CA GLU A 152 -13.65 -20.38 -8.02
C GLU A 152 -15.15 -20.10 -8.15
N GLY A 153 -15.49 -19.13 -8.99
CA GLY A 153 -16.86 -18.79 -9.35
C GLY A 153 -16.84 -17.81 -10.50
N MET A 154 -16.78 -18.35 -11.71
CA MET A 154 -16.98 -17.60 -12.95
C MET A 154 -18.33 -16.88 -12.90
N ASP A 155 -18.35 -15.59 -13.26
CA ASP A 155 -19.35 -15.12 -14.20
C ASP A 155 -18.73 -14.10 -15.15
N GLU A 156 -19.03 -14.32 -16.42
CA GLU A 156 -18.65 -13.51 -17.55
C GLU A 156 -19.60 -12.31 -17.63
N ASP A 157 -19.11 -11.09 -17.42
CA ASP A 157 -19.78 -9.92 -17.98
C ASP A 157 -18.73 -8.93 -18.50
N MET A 158 -18.81 -8.69 -19.81
CA MET A 158 -18.00 -7.77 -20.58
C MET A 158 -18.26 -6.33 -20.11
N ILE A 159 -17.33 -5.75 -19.34
CA ILE A 159 -17.41 -4.35 -18.91
C ILE A 159 -16.55 -3.47 -19.83
N VAL A 160 -17.15 -2.43 -20.40
CA VAL A 160 -16.48 -1.45 -21.25
C VAL A 160 -15.53 -0.60 -20.40
N THR A 161 -14.23 -0.87 -20.47
CA THR A 161 -13.21 -0.05 -19.82
C THR A 161 -13.11 1.31 -20.50
N GLN A 162 -13.11 2.39 -19.71
CA GLN A 162 -12.62 3.70 -20.14
C GLN A 162 -11.21 3.50 -20.70
N SER A 163 -10.97 3.93 -21.95
CA SER A 163 -9.69 3.71 -22.62
C SER A 163 -8.56 4.31 -21.80
N GLN A 164 -7.66 3.47 -21.26
CA GLN A 164 -6.37 3.93 -20.76
C GLN A 164 -5.68 4.68 -21.91
N THR A 165 -5.56 6.00 -21.77
CA THR A 165 -4.82 6.80 -22.74
C THR A 165 -3.34 6.52 -22.54
N ASN A 166 -2.83 5.51 -23.24
CA ASN A 166 -1.40 5.22 -23.27
C ASN A 166 -0.65 6.46 -23.75
N PHE A 167 0.06 7.14 -22.83
CA PHE A 167 0.88 8.31 -23.16
C PHE A 167 2.21 7.91 -23.83
N ILE A 168 2.48 6.61 -23.96
CA ILE A 168 3.71 6.09 -24.57
C ILE A 168 3.55 5.94 -26.08
N CYS A 169 4.47 6.53 -26.85
CA CYS A 169 4.50 6.39 -28.30
C CYS A 169 4.93 4.97 -28.71
N PRO A 170 4.19 4.25 -29.57
CA PRO A 170 4.59 2.92 -30.04
C PRO A 170 5.88 2.88 -30.87
N ILE A 171 6.36 4.03 -31.36
CA ILE A 171 7.57 4.13 -32.20
C ILE A 171 8.80 4.45 -31.35
N THR A 172 8.70 5.43 -30.46
CA THR A 172 9.84 5.88 -29.64
C THR A 172 9.91 5.19 -28.30
N GLN A 173 8.81 4.57 -27.84
CA GLN A 173 8.65 4.02 -26.48
C GLN A 173 8.87 5.07 -25.38
N LEU A 174 8.74 6.35 -25.73
CA LEU A 174 8.82 7.49 -24.82
C LEU A 174 7.44 8.12 -24.69
N GLU A 175 7.25 8.91 -23.64
CA GLU A 175 6.07 9.75 -23.46
C GLU A 175 5.86 10.71 -24.66
N MET A 176 4.64 10.75 -25.18
CA MET A 176 4.24 11.60 -26.30
C MET A 176 4.06 13.05 -25.82
N LYS A 177 4.77 13.97 -26.46
CA LYS A 177 4.63 15.42 -26.28
C LYS A 177 3.58 16.00 -27.24
N LYS A 178 3.46 15.44 -28.46
CA LYS A 178 2.51 15.89 -29.48
C LYS A 178 1.82 14.70 -30.16
N PRO A 179 0.74 14.17 -29.54
CA PRO A 179 0.06 12.97 -30.03
C PRO A 179 -0.72 13.22 -31.33
N VAL A 180 -0.53 12.35 -32.33
CA VAL A 180 -1.28 12.34 -33.59
C VAL A 180 -1.86 10.95 -33.87
N LYS A 181 -3.12 10.89 -34.35
CA LYS A 181 -3.87 9.63 -34.54
C LYS A 181 -3.96 9.23 -36.01
N ASN A 182 -3.66 7.96 -36.32
CA ASN A 182 -3.91 7.40 -37.64
C ASN A 182 -5.42 7.18 -37.84
N LYS A 183 -5.99 7.77 -38.89
CA LYS A 183 -7.42 7.66 -39.22
C LYS A 183 -7.89 6.23 -39.52
N MET A 184 -7.01 5.35 -40.00
CA MET A 184 -7.36 3.99 -40.42
C MET A 184 -7.33 2.98 -39.28
N CYS A 185 -6.28 3.00 -38.44
CA CYS A 185 -6.07 1.99 -37.40
C CYS A 185 -6.22 2.53 -35.97
N GLY A 186 -6.49 3.82 -35.81
CA GLY A 186 -6.78 4.43 -34.51
C GLY A 186 -5.59 4.59 -33.56
N HIS A 187 -4.40 4.08 -33.92
CA HIS A 187 -3.19 4.22 -33.11
C HIS A 187 -2.72 5.69 -33.05
N THR A 188 -2.25 6.08 -31.87
CA THR A 188 -1.68 7.40 -31.57
C THR A 188 -0.16 7.31 -31.52
N TYR A 189 0.54 8.31 -32.08
CA TYR A 189 1.99 8.37 -32.16
C TYR A 189 2.49 9.77 -31.79
N GLU A 190 3.77 9.88 -31.41
CA GLU A 190 4.47 11.16 -31.40
C GLU A 190 4.62 11.68 -32.84
N GLU A 191 4.23 12.92 -33.10
CA GLU A 191 4.21 13.53 -34.44
C GLU A 191 5.56 13.43 -35.15
N GLU A 192 6.64 13.81 -34.47
CA GLU A 192 7.99 13.78 -35.06
C GLU A 192 8.43 12.35 -35.39
N ALA A 193 8.00 11.35 -34.61
CA ALA A 193 8.36 9.97 -34.82
C ALA A 193 7.68 9.38 -36.06
N ILE A 194 6.37 9.60 -36.20
CA ILE A 194 5.59 9.07 -37.33
C ILE A 194 5.98 9.77 -38.64
N VAL A 195 6.17 11.09 -38.63
CA VAL A 195 6.57 11.86 -39.83
C VAL A 195 7.93 11.36 -40.34
N ARG A 196 8.94 11.23 -39.45
CA ARG A 196 10.26 10.69 -39.81
C ARG A 196 10.17 9.27 -40.38
N MET A 197 9.32 8.42 -39.80
CA MET A 197 9.12 7.05 -40.30
C MET A 197 8.50 7.04 -41.71
N ILE A 198 7.48 7.88 -41.96
CA ILE A 198 6.82 8.00 -43.27
C ILE A 198 7.81 8.50 -44.33
N GLU A 199 8.55 9.58 -44.04
CA GLU A 199 9.53 10.12 -44.98
C GLU A 199 10.65 9.13 -45.30
N SER A 200 11.13 8.40 -44.29
CA SER A 200 12.17 7.39 -44.48
C SER A 200 11.72 6.26 -45.41
N LYS A 201 10.46 5.82 -45.28
CA LYS A 201 9.86 4.83 -46.20
C LYS A 201 9.76 5.38 -47.63
N HIS A 202 9.34 6.64 -47.81
CA HIS A 202 9.27 7.26 -49.14
C HIS A 202 10.65 7.44 -49.78
N LYS A 203 11.67 7.84 -49.01
CA LYS A 203 13.06 7.94 -49.48
C LYS A 203 13.61 6.58 -49.91
N ARG A 204 13.34 5.50 -49.17
CA ARG A 204 13.73 4.13 -49.52
C ARG A 204 13.03 3.64 -50.80
N LYS A 205 11.73 3.89 -50.96
CA LYS A 205 10.99 3.56 -52.19
C LYS A 205 11.54 4.29 -53.42
N LYS A 206 11.88 5.59 -53.30
CA LYS A 206 12.51 6.35 -54.39
C LYS A 206 13.89 5.82 -54.77
N LYS A 207 14.70 5.40 -53.79
CA LYS A 207 16.01 4.77 -54.05
C LYS A 207 15.87 3.40 -54.72
N ALA A 208 14.91 2.58 -54.30
CA ALA A 208 14.63 1.28 -54.92
C ALA A 208 14.17 1.43 -56.38
N TRP A 209 13.21 2.33 -56.64
CA TRP A 209 12.76 2.66 -58.00
C TRP A 209 13.89 3.20 -58.90
N LYS A 210 14.79 4.03 -58.34
CA LYS A 210 15.96 4.56 -59.07
C LYS A 210 17.04 3.49 -59.32
N LEU A 211 17.10 2.43 -58.51
CA LEU A 211 17.98 1.27 -58.74
C LEU A 211 17.40 0.36 -59.82
N GLU A 212 16.08 0.17 -59.83
CA GLU A 212 15.36 -0.72 -60.74
C GLU A 212 15.21 -0.15 -62.16
N LEU A 213 15.26 1.19 -62.31
CA LEU A 213 15.27 1.88 -63.60
C LEU A 213 16.67 2.18 -64.17
N ARG A 214 17.76 1.68 -63.58
CA ARG A 214 19.05 1.73 -64.30
C ARG A 214 18.96 0.76 -65.49
N PRO A 215 19.21 1.21 -66.73
CA PRO A 215 19.27 0.28 -67.85
C PRO A 215 20.35 -0.75 -67.54
N ARG A 216 20.07 -2.04 -67.76
CA ARG A 216 21.12 -3.06 -67.91
C ARG A 216 21.89 -2.75 -69.19
N GLY A 217 22.78 -1.76 -69.12
CA GLY A 217 23.70 -1.40 -70.18
C GLY A 217 24.79 -2.47 -70.29
N GLN A 218 24.64 -3.34 -71.28
CA GLN A 218 25.65 -4.04 -72.06
C GLN A 218 27.03 -4.24 -71.40
N LEU A 219 27.33 -5.48 -71.02
CA LEU A 219 28.69 -5.99 -70.97
C LEU A 219 29.22 -6.08 -72.42
N HIS A 220 29.82 -5.01 -72.92
CA HIS A 220 30.81 -5.10 -73.99
C HIS A 220 32.19 -4.97 -73.34
N HIS A 221 32.82 -6.10 -73.04
CA HIS A 221 34.28 -6.14 -72.95
C HIS A 221 34.80 -6.33 -74.36
N SER A 222 35.43 -5.26 -74.87
CA SER A 222 36.21 -5.25 -76.09
C SER A 222 37.23 -6.39 -76.10
N ALA A 223 37.35 -7.01 -77.27
CA ALA A 223 38.51 -7.75 -77.67
C ALA A 223 39.76 -6.87 -77.54
N ASP A 224 40.75 -7.34 -76.79
CA ASP A 224 42.13 -6.88 -76.91
C ASP A 224 42.94 -8.06 -77.46
N GLY A 225 43.26 -7.99 -78.74
CA GLY A 225 44.19 -8.91 -79.38
C GLY A 225 45.63 -8.45 -79.16
N ARG A 226 46.50 -9.35 -78.71
CA ARG A 226 47.94 -9.28 -79.03
C ARG A 226 48.64 -10.65 -78.98
N ALA A 227 49.05 -11.08 -80.18
CA ALA A 227 50.31 -11.72 -80.57
C ALA A 227 50.71 -13.15 -80.08
N SER A 228 50.70 -14.07 -81.05
CA SER A 228 51.80 -14.91 -81.57
C SER A 228 52.85 -15.54 -80.64
N ARG A 229 53.00 -16.88 -80.81
CA ARG A 229 54.19 -17.78 -80.71
C ARG A 229 53.73 -19.10 -80.08
N ILE A 230 53.92 -20.32 -80.61
CA ILE A 230 54.73 -20.95 -81.68
C ILE A 230 53.85 -22.06 -82.28
#